data_AF-A0A378XIK3-F1
#
_entry.id   AF-A0A378XIK3-F1
#
_cell.length_a   1.000
_cell.length_b   1.000
_cell.length_c   1.000
_cell.angle_alpha   90.00
_cell.angle_beta   90.00
_cell.angle_gamma   90.00
#
_symmetry.space_group_name_H-M   'P 1'
#
loop_
_entity.id
_entity.type
_entity.pdbx_description
1 polymer ?
#
loop_
_entity_poly.entity_id
_entity_poly.type
_entity_poly.pdbx_seq_one_letter_code
_entity_poly.pdbx_strand_id
1 'polypeptide(L)'
;MNKKLLLIALAGTMSLSPFAMAQDMTPPVNKGGLPGYEVIAAPDVENLPRVKQKLVSPPFAPEHSLERPDGPRIVEIEMYIDEREIEVEPGVFMWAFTFHGSVPGPLIVVHEGDYVELKLINLSKNELVHNIDFHAATGALGGGDLTFVAPGQEVTLRFQATKPGVHIYHCAPGGAMIPWHVVHGMNGAIMVIPKEGLQDEEGNQLTYDKAYYIGEQDFYIPKDDNGEYIRFETAGESYPLDRLAMNTLVPSHITFGDRKGAYTGDNALTSKVGETVLLIHSQANRYSYPHLIGGHGEYVWERGNLQDKPATGLETWSIAAGSAGAAMYTFKQPGVYVYLNHNLIEAINLGAMAEIKVDGVWDNKYMEQITGAHVFEEGTHKKWDDIAAQK
;
A
#
# COMPACT_ATOMS: atom_id res chain seq x y z
N MET A 1 37.79 56.99 37.76
CA MET A 1 37.34 56.28 36.53
C MET A 1 35.90 55.84 36.78
N ASN A 2 34.91 56.70 36.62
CA ASN A 2 34.13 56.97 35.41
C ASN A 2 33.42 55.76 34.77
N LYS A 3 32.13 55.66 35.12
CA LYS A 3 30.92 55.45 34.29
C LYS A 3 30.53 54.04 33.78
N LYS A 4 29.41 53.59 34.38
CA LYS A 4 28.13 53.18 33.77
C LYS A 4 27.96 51.72 33.30
N LEU A 5 27.35 50.95 34.20
CA LEU A 5 26.25 50.03 33.89
C LEU A 5 25.10 50.83 33.24
N LEU A 6 24.55 50.35 32.12
CA LEU A 6 23.35 50.92 31.51
C LEU A 6 22.41 49.77 31.11
N LEU A 7 21.40 49.54 31.95
CA LEU A 7 20.10 49.03 31.50
C LEU A 7 19.54 50.04 30.50
N ILE A 8 19.12 49.58 29.32
CA ILE A 8 18.20 50.33 28.46
C ILE A 8 16.95 49.47 28.27
N ALA A 9 15.87 49.95 28.87
CA ALA A 9 14.51 49.61 28.47
C ALA A 9 14.22 50.28 27.13
N LEU A 10 13.83 49.51 26.11
CA LEU A 10 13.28 50.04 24.87
C LEU A 10 11.74 50.04 25.00
N ALA A 11 11.17 51.18 25.33
CA ALA A 11 9.76 51.47 25.10
C ALA A 11 9.69 52.51 23.98
N GLY A 12 9.32 52.05 22.79
CA GLY A 12 9.17 52.87 21.59
C GLY A 12 8.11 52.26 20.69
N THR A 13 6.86 52.57 20.99
CA THR A 13 5.70 52.28 20.15
C THR A 13 5.80 53.12 18.87
N MET A 14 6.21 52.50 17.76
CA MET A 14 5.96 53.00 16.42
C MET A 14 4.88 52.14 15.79
N SER A 15 3.68 52.72 15.69
CA SER A 15 2.57 52.22 14.89
C SER A 15 2.96 52.24 13.41
N LEU A 16 3.29 51.07 12.87
CA LEU A 16 3.25 50.84 11.42
C LEU A 16 1.97 50.08 11.13
N SER A 17 1.03 50.78 10.50
CA SER A 17 -0.18 50.22 9.92
C SER A 17 0.18 49.03 9.01
N PRO A 18 -0.58 47.92 9.05
CA PRO A 18 -0.35 46.84 8.11
C PRO A 18 -0.88 47.29 6.75
N PHE A 19 0.04 47.68 5.87
CA PHE A 19 -0.28 47.71 4.45
C PHE A 19 -0.51 46.27 4.01
N ALA A 20 -1.76 45.99 3.65
CA ALA A 20 -2.17 44.80 2.95
C ALA A 20 -1.37 44.65 1.66
N MET A 21 -0.62 43.55 1.57
CA MET A 21 -0.27 42.87 0.32
C MET A 21 -0.32 41.36 0.64
N ALA A 22 -1.52 40.84 0.87
CA ALA A 22 -1.78 39.43 0.61
C ALA A 22 -1.81 39.29 -0.92
N GLN A 23 -0.63 39.09 -1.50
CA GLN A 23 -0.54 38.69 -2.88
C GLN A 23 -0.65 37.17 -2.85
N ASP A 24 -1.80 36.65 -3.31
CA ASP A 24 -2.00 35.26 -3.71
C ASP A 24 -0.94 34.90 -4.77
N MET A 25 0.27 34.61 -4.33
CA MET A 25 1.32 34.08 -5.18
C MET A 25 1.40 32.59 -4.89
N THR A 26 0.63 31.82 -5.67
CA THR A 26 0.94 30.40 -5.86
C THR A 26 2.44 30.32 -6.18
N PRO A 27 3.23 29.52 -5.43
CA PRO A 27 4.66 29.41 -5.70
C PRO A 27 4.88 29.00 -7.16
N PRO A 28 5.97 29.47 -7.80
CA PRO A 28 6.25 29.11 -9.18
C PRO A 28 6.34 27.60 -9.33
N VAL A 29 5.73 27.07 -10.41
CA VAL A 29 5.72 25.63 -10.69
C VAL A 29 7.16 25.12 -10.83
N ASN A 30 7.52 24.16 -9.97
CA ASN A 30 8.79 23.44 -10.08
C ASN A 30 8.71 22.49 -11.29
N LYS A 31 9.57 22.71 -12.29
CA LYS A 31 9.63 21.89 -13.51
C LYS A 31 10.59 20.70 -13.40
N GLY A 32 11.16 20.48 -12.20
CA GLY A 32 12.20 19.49 -11.96
C GLY A 32 13.58 19.91 -12.48
N GLY A 33 14.53 18.98 -12.41
CA GLY A 33 15.92 19.19 -12.82
C GLY A 33 16.80 19.85 -11.75
N LEU A 34 18.11 19.65 -11.87
CA LEU A 34 19.08 20.32 -11.00
C LEU A 34 19.25 21.79 -11.40
N PRO A 35 19.54 22.69 -10.44
CA PRO A 35 19.81 24.10 -10.76
C PRO A 35 20.90 24.26 -11.83
N GLY A 36 20.61 25.03 -12.88
CA GLY A 36 21.53 25.30 -13.99
C GLY A 36 21.51 24.29 -15.14
N TYR A 37 20.69 23.24 -15.06
CA TYR A 37 20.48 22.29 -16.15
C TYR A 37 19.25 22.64 -16.99
N GLU A 38 19.30 22.33 -18.28
CA GLU A 38 18.17 22.50 -19.18
C GLU A 38 17.02 21.56 -18.80
N VAL A 39 15.79 22.08 -18.83
CA VAL A 39 14.57 21.31 -18.64
C VAL A 39 13.79 21.32 -19.96
N ILE A 40 13.68 20.16 -20.58
CA ILE A 40 12.91 19.98 -21.82
C ILE A 40 11.42 20.06 -21.48
N ALA A 41 10.67 20.87 -22.21
CA ALA A 41 9.22 20.96 -22.04
C ALA A 41 8.54 19.63 -22.40
N ALA A 42 7.50 19.28 -21.65
CA ALA A 42 6.64 18.15 -21.99
C ALA A 42 6.00 18.36 -23.38
N PRO A 43 5.69 17.28 -24.12
CA PRO A 43 4.86 17.39 -25.32
C PRO A 43 3.51 18.04 -24.99
N ASP A 44 2.83 18.59 -26.01
CA ASP A 44 1.48 19.12 -25.82
C ASP A 44 0.52 17.95 -25.53
N VAL A 45 0.17 17.82 -24.25
CA VAL A 45 -0.74 16.79 -23.73
C VAL A 45 -2.08 17.37 -23.30
N GLU A 46 -2.27 18.69 -23.42
CA GLU A 46 -3.46 19.36 -22.87
C GLU A 46 -4.74 19.01 -23.64
N ASN A 47 -4.60 18.58 -24.89
CA ASN A 47 -5.70 18.11 -25.74
C ASN A 47 -5.99 16.60 -25.60
N LEU A 48 -5.26 15.86 -24.75
CA LEU A 48 -5.57 14.45 -24.51
C LEU A 48 -6.92 14.31 -23.78
N PRO A 49 -7.67 13.21 -24.02
CA PRO A 49 -8.88 12.94 -23.25
C PRO A 49 -8.56 12.87 -21.75
N ARG A 50 -9.40 13.51 -20.93
CA ARG A 50 -9.30 13.50 -19.46
C ARG A 50 -10.33 12.54 -18.87
N VAL A 51 -9.90 11.71 -17.92
CA VAL A 51 -10.73 10.74 -17.22
C VAL A 51 -10.54 10.91 -15.73
N LYS A 52 -11.57 11.31 -14.99
CA LYS A 52 -11.51 11.38 -13.53
C LYS A 52 -11.72 10.00 -12.94
N GLN A 53 -10.72 9.48 -12.24
CA GLN A 53 -10.85 8.22 -11.50
C GLN A 53 -11.34 8.48 -10.08
N LYS A 54 -12.48 7.91 -9.72
CA LYS A 54 -12.97 7.93 -8.34
C LYS A 54 -12.25 6.86 -7.53
N LEU A 55 -11.44 7.28 -6.57
CA LEU A 55 -10.81 6.37 -5.63
C LEU A 55 -11.85 5.69 -4.74
N VAL A 56 -11.57 4.44 -4.36
CA VAL A 56 -12.37 3.65 -3.42
C VAL A 56 -11.45 3.10 -2.34
N SER A 57 -11.98 2.87 -1.14
CA SER A 57 -11.20 2.34 -0.04
C SER A 57 -10.74 0.90 -0.32
N PRO A 58 -9.47 0.57 -0.03
CA PRO A 58 -9.01 -0.81 -0.01
C PRO A 58 -9.87 -1.68 0.92
N PRO A 59 -10.10 -2.96 0.57
CA PRO A 59 -9.35 -3.73 -0.42
C PRO A 59 -9.93 -3.68 -1.84
N PHE A 60 -10.86 -2.77 -2.14
CA PHE A 60 -11.48 -2.68 -3.45
C PHE A 60 -10.61 -1.92 -4.45
N ALA A 61 -10.67 -2.33 -5.72
CA ALA A 61 -10.12 -1.57 -6.83
C ALA A 61 -11.16 -0.55 -7.35
N PRO A 62 -10.74 0.63 -7.85
CA PRO A 62 -11.65 1.56 -8.52
C PRO A 62 -12.21 0.94 -9.80
N GLU A 63 -13.31 1.48 -10.33
CA GLU A 63 -13.83 1.06 -11.63
C GLU A 63 -12.79 1.27 -12.75
N HIS A 64 -12.56 0.24 -13.56
CA HIS A 64 -11.62 0.27 -14.68
C HIS A 64 -12.01 -0.76 -15.74
N SER A 65 -11.44 -0.61 -16.94
CA SER A 65 -11.55 -1.58 -18.03
C SER A 65 -10.20 -2.24 -18.27
N LEU A 66 -10.22 -3.50 -18.70
CA LEU A 66 -9.05 -4.18 -19.29
C LEU A 66 -8.90 -3.88 -20.78
N GLU A 67 -9.93 -3.31 -21.42
CA GLU A 67 -9.86 -2.89 -22.80
C GLU A 67 -8.96 -1.66 -22.92
N ARG A 68 -7.99 -1.78 -23.82
CA ARG A 68 -7.04 -0.72 -24.12
C ARG A 68 -7.76 0.52 -24.66
N PRO A 69 -7.46 1.73 -24.14
CA PRO A 69 -7.91 2.98 -24.75
C PRO A 69 -7.33 3.19 -26.17
N ASP A 70 -8.05 3.93 -27.02
CA ASP A 70 -7.62 4.27 -28.40
C ASP A 70 -6.27 5.02 -28.45
N GLY A 71 -5.91 5.71 -27.37
CA GLY A 71 -4.64 6.41 -27.21
C GLY A 71 -4.42 6.86 -25.77
N PRO A 72 -3.28 7.51 -25.49
CA PRO A 72 -2.98 8.07 -24.18
C PRO A 72 -4.07 9.03 -23.69
N ARG A 73 -4.35 8.99 -22.39
CA ARG A 73 -5.27 9.90 -21.70
C ARG A 73 -4.59 10.52 -20.50
N ILE A 74 -5.21 11.56 -19.94
CA ILE A 74 -4.88 12.07 -18.61
C ILE A 74 -5.88 11.46 -17.63
N VAL A 75 -5.40 10.63 -16.70
CA VAL A 75 -6.19 10.08 -15.60
C VAL A 75 -6.03 10.98 -14.39
N GLU A 76 -7.10 11.71 -14.07
CA GLU A 76 -7.14 12.71 -12.99
C GLU A 76 -7.54 12.06 -11.67
N ILE A 77 -6.73 12.29 -10.64
CA ILE A 77 -6.89 11.69 -9.31
C ILE A 77 -6.81 12.80 -8.27
N GLU A 78 -7.69 12.72 -7.27
CA GLU A 78 -7.70 13.65 -6.15
C GLU A 78 -7.55 12.88 -4.85
N MET A 79 -6.49 13.19 -4.09
CA MET A 79 -6.09 12.43 -2.92
C MET A 79 -5.87 13.36 -1.73
N TYR A 80 -6.56 13.07 -0.63
CA TYR A 80 -6.46 13.83 0.62
C TYR A 80 -5.55 13.10 1.58
N ILE A 81 -4.54 13.77 2.11
CA ILE A 81 -3.73 13.25 3.21
C ILE A 81 -4.49 13.50 4.50
N ASP A 82 -4.62 12.46 5.32
CA ASP A 82 -5.27 12.56 6.61
C ASP A 82 -4.44 11.87 7.70
N GLU A 83 -4.01 12.65 8.70
CA GLU A 83 -3.44 12.15 9.94
C GLU A 83 -4.57 11.82 10.92
N ARG A 84 -4.60 10.58 11.39
CA ARG A 84 -5.65 10.09 12.28
C ARG A 84 -5.18 8.95 13.16
N GLU A 85 -5.74 8.88 14.36
CA GLU A 85 -5.56 7.72 15.21
C GLU A 85 -6.36 6.53 14.67
N ILE A 86 -5.73 5.35 14.66
CA ILE A 86 -6.34 4.06 14.34
C ILE A 86 -6.13 3.08 15.49
N GLU A 87 -7.03 2.11 15.61
CA GLU A 87 -6.93 0.99 16.54
C GLU A 87 -6.47 -0.26 15.76
N VAL A 88 -5.21 -0.66 15.94
CA VAL A 88 -4.56 -1.73 15.17
C VAL A 88 -4.91 -3.12 15.69
N GLU A 89 -5.17 -3.21 16.99
CA GLU A 89 -5.83 -4.33 17.66
C GLU A 89 -6.57 -3.80 18.90
N PRO A 90 -7.51 -4.55 19.50
CA PRO A 90 -8.31 -4.04 20.62
C PRO A 90 -7.45 -3.44 21.75
N GLY A 91 -7.61 -2.15 22.00
CA GLY A 91 -6.87 -1.40 23.02
C GLY A 91 -5.51 -0.84 22.59
N VAL A 92 -5.07 -1.10 21.36
CA VAL A 92 -3.76 -0.67 20.84
C VAL A 92 -3.94 0.36 19.73
N PHE A 93 -3.48 1.57 20.01
CA PHE A 93 -3.71 2.74 19.16
C PHE A 93 -2.39 3.30 18.62
N MET A 94 -2.45 3.86 17.42
CA MET A 94 -1.35 4.65 16.87
C MET A 94 -1.86 5.73 15.90
N TRP A 95 -1.02 6.70 15.59
CA TRP A 95 -1.29 7.71 14.57
C TRP A 95 -0.90 7.21 13.18
N ALA A 96 -1.89 6.95 12.33
CA ALA A 96 -1.69 6.64 10.93
C ALA A 96 -1.61 7.90 10.08
N PHE A 97 -0.70 7.90 9.10
CA PHE A 97 -0.63 8.91 8.06
C PHE A 97 -1.17 8.28 6.78
N THR A 98 -2.32 8.76 6.32
CA THR A 98 -3.08 8.04 5.30
C THR A 98 -3.11 8.81 4.00
N PHE A 99 -3.02 8.08 2.89
CA PHE A 99 -3.45 8.57 1.59
C PHE A 99 -4.94 8.25 1.42
N HIS A 100 -5.76 9.28 1.31
CA HIS A 100 -7.22 9.19 1.17
C HIS A 100 -7.94 8.48 2.34
N GLY A 101 -7.43 8.61 3.56
CA GLY A 101 -8.13 8.18 4.78
C GLY A 101 -8.01 6.70 5.14
N SER A 102 -7.25 5.89 4.39
CA SER A 102 -7.08 4.46 4.61
C SER A 102 -5.61 4.04 4.70
N VAL A 103 -5.36 2.91 5.37
CA VAL A 103 -4.11 2.13 5.29
C VAL A 103 -4.46 0.76 4.69
N PRO A 104 -3.89 0.38 3.53
CA PRO A 104 -3.08 1.22 2.64
C PRO A 104 -3.91 2.36 2.02
N GLY A 105 -3.25 3.28 1.31
CA GLY A 105 -3.92 4.21 0.41
C GLY A 105 -4.62 3.50 -0.76
N PRO A 106 -5.62 4.11 -1.43
CA PRO A 106 -6.35 3.48 -2.52
C PRO A 106 -5.49 2.96 -3.68
N LEU A 107 -5.91 1.86 -4.29
CA LEU A 107 -5.35 1.42 -5.57
C LEU A 107 -5.67 2.45 -6.65
N ILE A 108 -4.67 2.83 -7.44
CA ILE A 108 -4.83 3.59 -8.67
C ILE A 108 -4.71 2.64 -9.85
N VAL A 109 -5.55 2.78 -10.88
CA VAL A 109 -5.49 1.92 -12.08
C VAL A 109 -5.42 2.75 -13.35
N VAL A 110 -4.37 2.58 -14.15
CA VAL A 110 -4.17 3.27 -15.43
C VAL A 110 -3.68 2.29 -16.50
N HIS A 111 -3.65 2.71 -17.76
CA HIS A 111 -2.98 1.94 -18.81
C HIS A 111 -1.57 2.46 -19.10
N GLU A 112 -0.70 1.59 -19.58
CA GLU A 112 0.62 1.96 -20.05
C GLU A 112 0.53 3.03 -21.16
N GLY A 113 1.18 4.17 -20.91
CA GLY A 113 1.16 5.33 -21.79
C GLY A 113 0.21 6.45 -21.34
N ASP A 114 -0.77 6.16 -20.47
CA ASP A 114 -1.58 7.19 -19.83
C ASP A 114 -0.70 8.13 -18.99
N TYR A 115 -1.14 9.37 -18.83
CA TYR A 115 -0.60 10.32 -17.87
C TYR A 115 -1.42 10.26 -16.60
N VAL A 116 -0.76 10.06 -15.46
CA VAL A 116 -1.37 10.20 -14.14
C VAL A 116 -1.24 11.66 -13.74
N GLU A 117 -2.36 12.34 -13.46
CA GLU A 117 -2.39 13.71 -12.93
C GLU A 117 -3.03 13.70 -11.53
N LEU A 118 -2.18 13.72 -10.51
CA LEU A 118 -2.57 13.65 -9.10
C LEU A 118 -2.63 15.05 -8.49
N LYS A 119 -3.79 15.43 -8.00
CA LYS A 119 -3.96 16.52 -7.03
C LYS A 119 -3.84 15.95 -5.62
N LEU A 120 -2.73 16.24 -4.94
CA LEU A 120 -2.46 15.83 -3.57
C LEU A 120 -2.74 16.99 -2.62
N ILE A 121 -3.60 16.77 -1.63
CA ILE A 121 -4.10 17.81 -0.72
C ILE A 121 -3.76 17.40 0.72
N ASN A 122 -2.98 18.21 1.43
CA ASN A 122 -2.70 17.99 2.85
C ASN A 122 -3.73 18.76 3.69
N LEU A 123 -4.60 18.04 4.41
CA LEU A 123 -5.66 18.67 5.20
C LEU A 123 -5.08 19.64 6.23
N SER A 124 -5.73 20.79 6.42
CA SER A 124 -5.23 21.85 7.31
C SER A 124 -5.18 21.46 8.79
N LYS A 125 -5.81 20.35 9.17
CA LYS A 125 -5.80 19.81 10.54
C LYS A 125 -4.57 18.92 10.83
N ASN A 126 -3.84 18.51 9.80
CA ASN A 126 -2.65 17.67 9.94
C ASN A 126 -1.49 18.48 10.53
N GLU A 127 -0.47 17.81 11.06
CA GLU A 127 0.69 18.46 11.68
C GLU A 127 1.94 18.38 10.80
N LEU A 128 2.06 17.36 9.96
CA LEU A 128 3.27 17.02 9.24
C LEU A 128 3.26 17.49 7.79
N VAL A 129 4.47 17.71 7.28
CA VAL A 129 4.70 17.88 5.84
C VAL A 129 4.75 16.50 5.21
N HIS A 130 4.09 16.37 4.06
CA HIS A 130 4.01 15.14 3.30
C HIS A 130 4.39 15.37 1.84
N ASN A 131 4.66 14.29 1.12
CA ASN A 131 4.86 14.24 -0.33
C ASN A 131 4.48 12.85 -0.83
N ILE A 132 4.72 12.56 -2.11
CA ILE A 132 4.46 11.24 -2.68
C ILE A 132 5.54 10.85 -3.70
N ASP A 133 6.08 9.65 -3.53
CA ASP A 133 6.96 8.95 -4.46
C ASP A 133 6.15 7.84 -5.14
N PHE A 134 6.06 7.89 -6.47
CA PHE A 134 5.54 6.81 -7.29
C PHE A 134 6.70 6.00 -7.89
N HIS A 135 6.78 4.71 -7.56
CA HIS A 135 7.77 3.81 -8.18
C HIS A 135 7.49 3.59 -9.67
N ALA A 136 6.26 3.85 -10.13
CA ALA A 136 5.87 3.86 -11.54
C ALA A 136 6.37 5.10 -12.31
N ALA A 137 6.78 6.17 -11.62
CA ALA A 137 7.22 7.42 -12.24
C ALA A 137 8.73 7.42 -12.54
N THR A 138 9.24 8.49 -13.13
CA THR A 138 10.68 8.64 -13.45
C THR A 138 11.14 10.07 -13.21
N GLY A 139 12.20 10.22 -12.41
CA GLY A 139 12.78 11.52 -12.04
C GLY A 139 12.23 12.07 -10.72
N ALA A 140 12.98 13.02 -10.15
CA ALA A 140 12.61 13.75 -8.93
C ALA A 140 12.13 12.86 -7.75
N LEU A 141 12.84 11.74 -7.52
CA LEU A 141 12.50 10.74 -6.50
C LEU A 141 11.04 10.25 -6.62
N GLY A 142 10.65 9.85 -7.85
CA GLY A 142 9.29 9.39 -8.16
C GLY A 142 8.20 10.46 -8.03
N GLY A 143 8.59 11.74 -7.90
CA GLY A 143 7.69 12.86 -7.63
C GLY A 143 7.83 13.44 -6.22
N GLY A 144 8.56 12.77 -5.31
CA GLY A 144 8.72 13.20 -3.93
C GLY A 144 9.33 14.61 -3.79
N ASP A 145 10.30 14.95 -4.63
CA ASP A 145 10.95 16.27 -4.63
C ASP A 145 10.06 17.40 -5.17
N LEU A 146 8.97 17.05 -5.87
CA LEU A 146 8.06 18.00 -6.50
C LEU A 146 6.74 18.16 -5.73
N THR A 147 6.51 17.37 -4.68
CA THR A 147 5.19 17.23 -4.06
C THR A 147 5.16 17.50 -2.56
N PHE A 148 6.15 18.21 -2.02
CA PHE A 148 6.10 18.68 -0.63
C PHE A 148 4.89 19.59 -0.39
N VAL A 149 3.98 19.14 0.48
CA VAL A 149 2.77 19.84 0.90
C VAL A 149 2.71 19.90 2.43
N ALA A 150 2.81 21.11 2.98
CA ALA A 150 2.53 21.36 4.39
C ALA A 150 1.02 21.33 4.68
N PRO A 151 0.59 21.25 5.94
CA PRO A 151 -0.84 21.29 6.27
C PRO A 151 -1.55 22.51 5.67
N GLY A 152 -2.68 22.27 5.01
CA GLY A 152 -3.45 23.29 4.29
C GLY A 152 -2.94 23.62 2.88
N GLN A 153 -1.94 22.91 2.38
CA GLN A 153 -1.42 23.06 1.03
C GLN A 153 -1.85 21.93 0.10
N GLU A 154 -1.79 22.20 -1.20
CA GLU A 154 -2.02 21.23 -2.25
C GLU A 154 -0.98 21.38 -3.37
N VAL A 155 -0.77 20.30 -4.11
CA VAL A 155 0.11 20.25 -5.28
C VAL A 155 -0.51 19.35 -6.34
N THR A 156 -0.26 19.66 -7.61
CA THR A 156 -0.61 18.77 -8.73
C THR A 156 0.65 18.24 -9.38
N LEU A 157 0.81 16.91 -9.40
CA LEU A 157 1.89 16.20 -10.08
C LEU A 157 1.34 15.52 -11.33
N ARG A 158 2.10 15.56 -12.43
CA ARG A 158 1.81 14.76 -13.63
C ARG A 158 3.02 13.93 -14.04
N PHE A 159 2.81 12.64 -14.32
CA PHE A 159 3.81 11.75 -14.90
C PHE A 159 3.20 10.79 -15.92
N GLN A 160 3.99 10.29 -16.86
CA GLN A 160 3.55 9.26 -17.80
C GLN A 160 3.82 7.87 -17.22
N ALA A 161 2.80 7.00 -17.21
CA ALA A 161 2.93 5.61 -16.78
C ALA A 161 3.59 4.77 -17.88
N THR A 162 4.92 4.77 -17.93
CA THR A 162 5.69 4.16 -19.04
C THR A 162 6.02 2.68 -18.84
N LYS A 163 5.83 2.16 -17.62
CA LYS A 163 6.21 0.79 -17.23
C LYS A 163 4.98 0.06 -16.71
N PRO A 164 4.46 -0.94 -17.43
CA PRO A 164 3.35 -1.72 -16.93
C PRO A 164 3.76 -2.53 -15.71
N GLY A 165 2.80 -2.75 -14.83
CA GLY A 165 3.03 -3.42 -13.56
C GLY A 165 2.20 -2.87 -12.42
N VAL A 166 2.26 -3.55 -11.29
CA VAL A 166 1.85 -3.02 -10.00
C VAL A 166 3.07 -2.44 -9.29
N HIS A 167 2.97 -1.19 -8.86
CA HIS A 167 4.06 -0.43 -8.28
C HIS A 167 3.62 0.22 -6.98
N ILE A 168 4.53 0.35 -6.02
CA ILE A 168 4.26 1.10 -4.79
C ILE A 168 4.15 2.60 -5.12
N TYR A 169 3.32 3.29 -4.35
CA TYR A 169 3.56 4.69 -4.05
C TYR A 169 3.64 4.88 -2.53
N HIS A 170 4.47 5.79 -2.06
CA HIS A 170 4.58 6.06 -0.62
C HIS A 170 5.05 7.49 -0.34
N CYS A 171 4.84 7.97 0.89
CA CYS A 171 5.40 9.24 1.35
C CYS A 171 6.92 9.10 1.61
N ALA A 172 7.69 10.14 1.31
CA ALA A 172 9.13 10.19 1.50
C ALA A 172 9.63 11.63 1.79
N PRO A 173 9.29 12.22 2.94
CA PRO A 173 9.57 13.65 3.21
C PRO A 173 11.05 13.95 3.53
N GLY A 174 11.94 12.95 3.43
CA GLY A 174 13.38 13.10 3.60
C GLY A 174 13.94 12.54 4.92
N GLY A 175 15.21 12.12 4.87
CA GLY A 175 15.96 11.68 6.06
C GLY A 175 15.31 10.53 6.83
N ALA A 176 15.40 10.57 8.15
CA ALA A 176 14.86 9.54 9.04
C ALA A 176 13.32 9.50 9.10
N MET A 177 12.63 10.50 8.53
CA MET A 177 11.17 10.57 8.48
C MET A 177 10.58 9.69 7.39
N ILE A 178 11.37 9.30 6.36
CA ILE A 178 10.90 8.42 5.28
C ILE A 178 10.34 7.11 5.83
N PRO A 179 11.12 6.26 6.55
CA PRO A 179 10.59 5.01 7.05
C PRO A 179 9.48 5.23 8.09
N TRP A 180 9.54 6.31 8.88
CA TRP A 180 8.48 6.63 9.85
C TRP A 180 7.13 6.84 9.16
N HIS A 181 7.08 7.63 8.09
CA HIS A 181 5.85 7.84 7.34
C HIS A 181 5.33 6.56 6.68
N VAL A 182 6.24 5.77 6.09
CA VAL A 182 5.88 4.50 5.44
C VAL A 182 5.30 3.50 6.43
N VAL A 183 5.93 3.31 7.59
CA VAL A 183 5.48 2.34 8.61
C VAL A 183 4.30 2.84 9.45
N HIS A 184 3.93 4.12 9.33
CA HIS A 184 2.68 4.69 9.84
C HIS A 184 1.53 4.57 8.84
N GLY A 185 1.68 3.75 7.79
CA GLY A 185 0.60 3.44 6.85
C GLY A 185 0.58 4.29 5.58
N MET A 186 1.54 5.19 5.38
CA MET A 186 1.50 6.16 4.26
C MET A 186 2.08 5.60 2.96
N ASN A 187 1.47 4.51 2.50
CA ASN A 187 1.81 3.83 1.27
C ASN A 187 0.56 3.21 0.62
N GLY A 188 0.64 2.96 -0.68
CA GLY A 188 -0.39 2.32 -1.47
C GLY A 188 0.20 1.74 -2.76
N ALA A 189 -0.64 1.42 -3.73
CA ALA A 189 -0.18 0.89 -5.02
C ALA A 189 -0.88 1.51 -6.23
N ILE A 190 -0.18 1.53 -7.36
CA ILE A 190 -0.71 1.84 -8.68
C ILE A 190 -0.53 0.62 -9.60
N MET A 191 -1.59 0.23 -10.30
CA MET A 191 -1.58 -0.75 -11.37
C MET A 191 -1.55 -0.05 -12.73
N VAL A 192 -0.54 -0.34 -13.53
CA VAL A 192 -0.36 0.11 -14.91
C VAL A 192 -0.59 -1.11 -15.81
N ILE A 193 -1.77 -1.18 -16.42
CA ILE A 193 -2.17 -2.28 -17.30
C ILE A 193 -1.35 -2.21 -18.61
N PRO A 194 -0.72 -3.30 -19.06
CA PRO A 194 0.01 -3.32 -20.33
C PRO A 194 -0.87 -2.94 -21.52
N LYS A 195 -0.28 -2.33 -22.55
CA LYS A 195 -0.98 -2.02 -23.82
C LYS A 195 -1.65 -3.20 -24.48
N GLU A 196 -1.08 -4.40 -24.32
CA GLU A 196 -1.57 -5.64 -24.92
C GLU A 196 -2.50 -6.43 -23.98
N GLY A 197 -2.89 -5.84 -22.84
CA GLY A 197 -3.63 -6.55 -21.79
C GLY A 197 -2.75 -7.46 -20.95
N LEU A 198 -3.37 -8.22 -20.04
CA LEU A 198 -2.68 -9.28 -19.30
C LEU A 198 -2.63 -10.53 -20.18
N GLN A 199 -1.47 -11.21 -20.23
CA GLN A 199 -1.28 -12.37 -21.08
C GLN A 199 -0.59 -13.52 -20.32
N ASP A 200 -0.91 -14.75 -20.73
CA ASP A 200 -0.14 -15.93 -20.32
C ASP A 200 1.15 -16.09 -21.15
N GLU A 201 1.86 -17.19 -20.92
CA GLU A 201 3.09 -17.52 -21.67
C GLU A 201 2.87 -17.63 -23.18
N GLU A 202 1.69 -18.06 -23.62
CA GLU A 202 1.36 -18.30 -25.02
C GLU A 202 0.82 -17.03 -25.70
N GLY A 203 0.66 -15.93 -24.96
CA GLY A 203 0.07 -14.69 -25.44
C GLY A 203 -1.46 -14.69 -25.43
N ASN A 204 -2.10 -15.67 -24.79
CA ASN A 204 -3.55 -15.67 -24.61
C ASN A 204 -3.94 -14.60 -23.60
N GLN A 205 -5.04 -13.90 -23.86
CA GLN A 205 -5.55 -12.85 -22.98
C GLN A 205 -6.05 -13.45 -21.67
N LEU A 206 -5.59 -12.87 -20.56
CA LEU A 206 -6.04 -13.16 -19.21
C LEU A 206 -7.02 -12.08 -18.75
N THR A 207 -8.18 -12.51 -18.27
CA THR A 207 -9.22 -11.63 -17.71
C THR A 207 -9.57 -12.04 -16.29
N TYR A 208 -10.07 -11.09 -15.51
CA TYR A 208 -10.57 -11.32 -14.15
C TYR A 208 -11.95 -10.70 -13.96
N ASP A 209 -12.76 -11.34 -13.12
CA ASP A 209 -14.09 -10.86 -12.75
C ASP A 209 -14.02 -9.87 -11.59
N LYS A 210 -12.99 -10.01 -10.73
CA LYS A 210 -12.77 -9.16 -9.56
C LYS A 210 -11.30 -8.87 -9.34
N ALA A 211 -11.02 -7.71 -8.76
CA ALA A 211 -9.70 -7.36 -8.27
C ALA A 211 -9.78 -6.93 -6.79
N TYR A 212 -8.88 -7.48 -5.98
CA TYR A 212 -8.66 -7.04 -4.59
C TYR A 212 -7.25 -6.51 -4.44
N TYR A 213 -7.13 -5.40 -3.73
CA TYR A 213 -5.86 -4.79 -3.36
C TYR A 213 -5.61 -4.95 -1.86
N ILE A 214 -4.58 -5.70 -1.52
CA ILE A 214 -4.19 -6.05 -0.15
C ILE A 214 -2.85 -5.38 0.14
N GLY A 215 -2.88 -4.24 0.83
CA GLY A 215 -1.67 -3.67 1.41
C GLY A 215 -1.33 -4.35 2.71
N GLU A 216 -0.14 -4.95 2.77
CA GLU A 216 0.44 -5.49 4.00
C GLU A 216 1.29 -4.41 4.67
N GLN A 217 0.98 -4.13 5.94
CA GLN A 217 1.62 -3.07 6.71
C GLN A 217 2.36 -3.65 7.91
N ASP A 218 3.65 -3.39 8.03
CA ASP A 218 4.43 -3.62 9.24
C ASP A 218 4.40 -2.38 10.15
N PHE A 219 3.84 -2.53 11.36
CA PHE A 219 3.77 -1.47 12.37
C PHE A 219 4.74 -1.72 13.53
N TYR A 220 5.36 -0.65 14.03
CA TYR A 220 6.35 -0.66 15.11
C TYR A 220 5.86 0.17 16.30
N ILE A 221 4.84 -0.32 16.99
CA ILE A 221 4.20 0.39 18.10
C ILE A 221 5.05 0.19 19.36
N PRO A 222 5.55 1.27 19.99
CA PRO A 222 6.42 1.16 21.15
C PRO A 222 5.68 0.65 22.39
N LYS A 223 6.44 0.00 23.27
CA LYS A 223 5.97 -0.52 24.55
C LYS A 223 6.69 0.14 25.72
N ASP A 224 6.02 0.22 26.86
CA ASP A 224 6.61 0.66 28.13
C ASP A 224 7.46 -0.45 28.78
N ASP A 225 8.05 -0.15 29.94
CA ASP A 225 8.89 -1.10 30.70
C ASP A 225 8.10 -2.33 31.22
N ASN A 226 6.76 -2.25 31.24
CA ASN A 226 5.88 -3.36 31.65
C ASN A 226 5.45 -4.22 30.44
N GLY A 227 5.79 -3.80 29.21
CA GLY A 227 5.42 -4.49 27.98
C GLY A 227 4.06 -4.08 27.40
N GLU A 228 3.46 -3.01 27.91
CA GLU A 228 2.18 -2.45 27.45
C GLU A 228 2.41 -1.46 26.30
N TYR A 229 1.53 -1.45 25.31
CA TYR A 229 1.63 -0.49 24.19
C TYR A 229 1.35 0.93 24.66
N ILE A 230 2.15 1.88 24.20
CA ILE A 230 2.02 3.29 24.56
C ILE A 230 1.10 3.99 23.55
N ARG A 231 0.09 4.69 24.06
CA ARG A 231 -0.78 5.58 23.28
C ARG A 231 -0.31 7.03 23.43
N PHE A 232 -0.26 7.77 22.34
CA PHE A 232 0.22 9.16 22.29
C PHE A 232 -0.91 10.13 21.92
N GLU A 233 -0.85 11.37 22.42
CA GLU A 233 -1.88 12.37 22.11
C GLU A 233 -1.74 12.90 20.68
N THR A 234 -0.52 12.99 20.17
CA THR A 234 -0.22 13.39 18.79
C THR A 234 0.81 12.47 18.14
N ALA A 235 0.89 12.53 16.81
CA ALA A 235 1.90 11.79 16.06
C ALA A 235 3.33 12.23 16.41
N GLY A 236 3.56 13.54 16.60
CA GLY A 236 4.90 14.07 16.89
C GLY A 236 5.49 13.53 18.21
N GLU A 237 4.65 13.22 19.19
CA GLU A 237 5.07 12.67 20.48
C GLU A 237 5.62 11.24 20.38
N SER A 238 5.13 10.43 19.44
CA SER A 238 5.54 9.03 19.30
C SER A 238 6.91 8.88 18.63
N TYR A 239 7.31 9.83 17.77
CA TYR A 239 8.49 9.73 16.92
C TYR A 239 9.79 9.25 17.61
N PRO A 240 10.19 9.76 18.80
CA PRO A 240 11.40 9.28 19.46
C PRO A 240 11.35 7.78 19.82
N LEU A 241 10.19 7.28 20.25
CA LEU A 241 10.00 5.89 20.65
C LEU A 241 9.71 4.98 19.45
N ASP A 242 8.97 5.46 18.45
CA ASP A 242 8.77 4.76 17.19
C ASP A 242 10.11 4.45 16.53
N ARG A 243 11.05 5.41 16.51
CA ARG A 243 12.40 5.17 16.00
C ARG A 243 13.14 4.07 16.72
N LEU A 244 13.01 3.97 18.05
CA LEU A 244 13.64 2.89 18.82
C LEU A 244 12.99 1.55 18.47
N ALA A 245 11.66 1.50 18.37
CA ALA A 245 10.92 0.30 17.98
C ALA A 245 11.30 -0.15 16.55
N MET A 246 11.30 0.77 15.58
CA MET A 246 11.71 0.52 14.19
C MET A 246 13.13 -0.02 14.07
N ASN A 247 14.08 0.52 14.84
CA ASN A 247 15.48 0.09 14.82
C ASN A 247 15.68 -1.36 15.30
N THR A 248 14.68 -1.98 15.94
CA THR A 248 14.73 -3.42 16.26
C THR A 248 14.55 -4.31 15.03
N LEU A 249 13.96 -3.77 13.95
CA LEU A 249 13.53 -4.51 12.76
C LEU A 249 12.51 -5.63 13.07
N VAL A 250 11.89 -5.60 14.25
CA VAL A 250 10.87 -6.55 14.68
C VAL A 250 9.54 -5.81 14.77
N PRO A 251 8.62 -6.02 13.80
CA PRO A 251 7.33 -5.36 13.85
C PRO A 251 6.50 -5.89 15.02
N SER A 252 5.77 -4.98 15.66
CA SER A 252 4.79 -5.31 16.68
C SER A 252 3.53 -5.95 16.09
N HIS A 253 3.19 -5.55 14.86
CA HIS A 253 2.03 -5.99 14.10
C HIS A 253 2.41 -6.06 12.63
N ILE A 254 1.84 -7.02 11.93
CA ILE A 254 1.86 -7.08 10.47
C ILE A 254 0.43 -7.34 10.07
N THR A 255 -0.23 -6.39 9.41
CA THR A 255 -1.67 -6.47 9.13
C THR A 255 -1.96 -6.36 7.65
N PHE A 256 -3.06 -6.95 7.21
CA PHE A 256 -3.65 -6.62 5.92
C PHE A 256 -4.66 -5.49 6.13
N GLY A 257 -4.36 -4.31 5.60
CA GLY A 257 -5.08 -3.09 5.94
C GLY A 257 -4.58 -2.45 7.24
N ASP A 258 -5.46 -1.68 7.89
CA ASP A 258 -5.15 -0.84 9.06
C ASP A 258 -5.08 -1.57 10.40
N ARG A 259 -5.58 -2.81 10.50
CA ARG A 259 -5.70 -3.53 11.77
C ARG A 259 -5.75 -5.05 11.62
N LYS A 260 -5.53 -5.76 12.73
CA LYS A 260 -5.74 -7.22 12.80
C LYS A 260 -7.17 -7.58 12.44
N GLY A 261 -7.34 -8.53 11.53
CA GLY A 261 -8.65 -9.03 11.14
C GLY A 261 -9.49 -8.06 10.30
N ALA A 262 -8.90 -7.00 9.71
CA ALA A 262 -9.63 -6.02 8.90
C ALA A 262 -10.48 -6.65 7.79
N TYR A 263 -10.00 -7.78 7.22
CA TYR A 263 -10.64 -8.50 6.11
C TYR A 263 -11.04 -9.94 6.50
N THR A 264 -11.52 -10.13 7.72
CA THR A 264 -11.94 -11.43 8.26
C THR A 264 -13.36 -11.38 8.81
N GLY A 265 -13.98 -12.54 9.05
CA GLY A 265 -15.30 -12.63 9.66
C GLY A 265 -16.35 -11.94 8.80
N ASP A 266 -17.08 -10.98 9.37
CA ASP A 266 -18.12 -10.23 8.65
C ASP A 266 -17.54 -9.30 7.56
N ASN A 267 -16.23 -8.99 7.64
CA ASN A 267 -15.51 -8.18 6.67
C ASN A 267 -14.71 -9.02 5.66
N ALA A 268 -14.91 -10.34 5.63
CA ALA A 268 -14.24 -11.21 4.68
C ALA A 268 -14.51 -10.81 3.23
N LEU A 269 -13.51 -11.01 2.37
CA LEU A 269 -13.66 -10.85 0.92
C LEU A 269 -14.60 -11.93 0.37
N THR A 270 -15.11 -11.75 -0.86
CA THR A 270 -16.10 -12.69 -1.42
C THR A 270 -15.82 -13.06 -2.87
N SER A 271 -16.04 -14.32 -3.21
CA SER A 271 -15.94 -14.84 -4.57
C SER A 271 -16.97 -15.95 -4.82
N LYS A 272 -16.98 -16.52 -6.02
CA LYS A 272 -17.77 -17.69 -6.38
C LYS A 272 -16.91 -18.71 -7.10
N VAL A 273 -17.27 -19.98 -7.01
CA VAL A 273 -16.68 -21.03 -7.86
C VAL A 273 -16.86 -20.63 -9.33
N GLY A 274 -15.76 -20.62 -10.07
CA GLY A 274 -15.69 -20.18 -11.47
C GLY A 274 -15.32 -18.72 -11.68
N GLU A 275 -15.35 -17.87 -10.64
CA GLU A 275 -14.84 -16.49 -10.75
C GLU A 275 -13.31 -16.47 -10.70
N THR A 276 -12.71 -15.68 -11.57
CA THR A 276 -11.28 -15.36 -11.57
C THR A 276 -11.03 -14.08 -10.82
N VAL A 277 -10.16 -14.13 -9.81
CA VAL A 277 -9.82 -13.00 -8.95
C VAL A 277 -8.36 -12.61 -9.14
N LEU A 278 -8.11 -11.32 -9.37
CA LEU A 278 -6.79 -10.71 -9.31
C LEU A 278 -6.54 -10.21 -7.88
N LEU A 279 -5.54 -10.79 -7.22
CA LEU A 279 -5.03 -10.39 -5.91
C LEU A 279 -3.78 -9.53 -6.13
N ILE A 280 -3.90 -8.23 -5.91
CA ILE A 280 -2.77 -7.29 -5.90
C ILE A 280 -2.30 -7.17 -4.47
N HIS A 281 -1.02 -7.38 -4.23
CA HIS A 281 -0.44 -7.32 -2.89
C HIS A 281 0.76 -6.40 -2.87
N SER A 282 0.84 -5.51 -1.88
CA SER A 282 1.94 -4.57 -1.74
C SER A 282 2.58 -4.62 -0.37
N GLN A 283 3.91 -4.51 -0.33
CA GLN A 283 4.67 -4.31 0.90
C GLN A 283 5.74 -3.23 0.64
N ALA A 284 5.57 -2.05 1.26
CA ALA A 284 6.41 -0.88 1.00
C ALA A 284 7.78 -0.87 1.72
N ASN A 285 8.01 -1.70 2.73
CA ASN A 285 9.17 -1.62 3.64
C ASN A 285 9.82 -2.97 4.03
N ARG A 286 9.06 -4.07 4.05
CA ARG A 286 9.48 -5.40 4.50
C ARG A 286 9.07 -6.48 3.49
N TYR A 287 9.77 -7.62 3.53
CA TYR A 287 9.46 -8.77 2.69
C TYR A 287 8.15 -9.46 3.13
N SER A 288 7.40 -10.00 2.17
CA SER A 288 6.18 -10.79 2.40
C SER A 288 6.19 -12.11 1.63
N TYR A 289 5.43 -13.09 2.13
CA TYR A 289 5.29 -14.43 1.56
C TYR A 289 3.81 -14.78 1.27
N PRO A 290 3.11 -14.12 0.33
CA PRO A 290 1.69 -14.34 0.21
C PRO A 290 1.34 -15.76 -0.25
N HIS A 291 0.24 -16.28 0.30
CA HIS A 291 -0.26 -17.62 0.06
C HIS A 291 -1.79 -17.63 0.18
N LEU A 292 -2.46 -18.47 -0.63
CA LEU A 292 -3.89 -18.71 -0.57
C LEU A 292 -4.19 -20.13 -0.08
N ILE A 293 -4.45 -20.30 1.22
CA ILE A 293 -4.77 -21.61 1.81
C ILE A 293 -6.04 -22.15 1.16
N GLY A 294 -5.94 -23.37 0.60
CA GLY A 294 -7.00 -24.05 -0.13
C GLY A 294 -7.02 -23.73 -1.64
N GLY A 295 -6.21 -22.76 -2.08
CA GLY A 295 -6.08 -22.32 -3.47
C GLY A 295 -4.61 -22.31 -3.92
N HIS A 296 -4.32 -21.57 -4.98
CA HIS A 296 -2.99 -21.39 -5.57
C HIS A 296 -2.89 -20.00 -6.21
N GLY A 297 -1.70 -19.58 -6.62
CA GLY A 297 -1.51 -18.56 -7.66
C GLY A 297 -1.44 -19.23 -9.03
N GLU A 298 -2.49 -19.11 -9.85
CA GLU A 298 -2.54 -19.72 -11.19
C GLU A 298 -1.61 -18.98 -12.16
N TYR A 299 -1.61 -17.65 -12.09
CA TYR A 299 -0.65 -16.76 -12.76
C TYR A 299 -0.13 -15.74 -11.76
N VAL A 300 1.19 -15.64 -11.58
CA VAL A 300 1.81 -14.79 -10.56
C VAL A 300 2.94 -13.94 -11.13
N TRP A 301 2.84 -12.64 -10.92
CA TRP A 301 3.88 -11.65 -11.19
C TRP A 301 4.51 -11.18 -9.87
N GLU A 302 5.44 -11.98 -9.34
CA GLU A 302 6.09 -11.73 -8.04
C GLU A 302 6.77 -10.35 -7.96
N ARG A 303 7.34 -9.92 -9.09
CA ARG A 303 8.07 -8.65 -9.24
C ARG A 303 7.17 -7.49 -9.68
N GLY A 304 5.88 -7.73 -9.79
CA GLY A 304 4.88 -6.71 -10.15
C GLY A 304 4.85 -6.31 -11.62
N ASN A 305 5.86 -6.60 -12.45
CA ASN A 305 5.83 -6.27 -13.87
C ASN A 305 4.83 -7.17 -14.64
N LEU A 306 3.71 -6.60 -15.05
CA LEU A 306 2.61 -7.31 -15.71
C LEU A 306 2.90 -7.66 -17.19
N GLN A 307 4.01 -7.21 -17.75
CA GLN A 307 4.51 -7.67 -19.06
C GLN A 307 5.43 -8.90 -18.95
N ASP A 308 5.93 -9.22 -17.75
CA ASP A 308 6.73 -10.43 -17.59
C ASP A 308 5.85 -11.66 -17.79
N LYS A 309 6.45 -12.76 -18.25
CA LYS A 309 5.80 -14.07 -18.23
C LYS A 309 5.44 -14.41 -16.77
N PRO A 310 4.16 -14.63 -16.43
CA PRO A 310 3.80 -15.01 -15.07
C PRO A 310 4.36 -16.38 -14.73
N ALA A 311 4.78 -16.57 -13.47
CA ALA A 311 4.94 -17.89 -12.90
C ALA A 311 3.55 -18.56 -12.78
N THR A 312 3.50 -19.89 -12.88
CA THR A 312 2.22 -20.61 -12.87
C THR A 312 2.19 -21.69 -11.79
N GLY A 313 1.00 -21.92 -11.23
CA GLY A 313 0.76 -23.00 -10.27
C GLY A 313 1.51 -22.85 -8.93
N LEU A 314 1.76 -21.63 -8.49
CA LEU A 314 2.48 -21.39 -7.23
C LEU A 314 1.60 -21.68 -6.02
N GLU A 315 2.17 -22.34 -5.00
CA GLU A 315 1.56 -22.43 -3.67
C GLU A 315 1.70 -21.11 -2.91
N THR A 316 2.90 -20.54 -2.91
CA THR A 316 3.31 -19.35 -2.17
C THR A 316 4.24 -18.56 -3.09
N TRP A 317 4.21 -17.24 -3.00
CA TRP A 317 5.10 -16.38 -3.74
C TRP A 317 5.77 -15.35 -2.84
N SER A 318 6.75 -14.64 -3.40
CA SER A 318 7.61 -13.72 -2.68
C SER A 318 7.44 -12.29 -3.18
N ILE A 319 7.13 -11.37 -2.27
CA ILE A 319 7.07 -9.93 -2.58
C ILE A 319 8.16 -9.22 -1.80
N ALA A 320 9.06 -8.58 -2.53
CA ALA A 320 10.19 -7.86 -1.95
C ALA A 320 9.73 -6.61 -1.19
N ALA A 321 10.56 -6.18 -0.24
CA ALA A 321 10.40 -4.88 0.41
C ALA A 321 10.42 -3.75 -0.62
N GLY A 322 9.46 -2.84 -0.55
CA GLY A 322 9.32 -1.73 -1.50
C GLY A 322 8.81 -2.20 -2.86
N SER A 323 8.01 -3.27 -2.91
CA SER A 323 7.46 -3.82 -4.15
C SER A 323 5.99 -4.21 -4.00
N ALA A 324 5.32 -4.30 -5.14
CA ALA A 324 4.01 -4.92 -5.26
C ALA A 324 4.10 -6.11 -6.21
N GLY A 325 3.23 -7.10 -6.00
CA GLY A 325 3.04 -8.26 -6.85
C GLY A 325 1.57 -8.49 -7.12
N ALA A 326 1.29 -9.33 -8.11
CA ALA A 326 -0.08 -9.69 -8.47
C ALA A 326 -0.20 -11.20 -8.70
N ALA A 327 -1.32 -11.79 -8.29
CA ALA A 327 -1.65 -13.18 -8.53
C ALA A 327 -3.09 -13.31 -9.01
N MET A 328 -3.33 -14.12 -10.04
CA MET A 328 -4.65 -14.50 -10.50
C MET A 328 -4.98 -15.92 -10.10
N TYR A 329 -6.23 -16.15 -9.69
CA TYR A 329 -6.74 -17.48 -9.39
C TYR A 329 -8.20 -17.62 -9.75
N THR A 330 -8.54 -18.70 -10.46
CA THR A 330 -9.93 -19.13 -10.68
C THR A 330 -10.36 -20.05 -9.55
N PHE A 331 -11.39 -19.68 -8.79
CA PHE A 331 -11.84 -20.50 -7.66
C PHE A 331 -12.52 -21.79 -8.10
N LYS A 332 -12.06 -22.92 -7.54
CA LYS A 332 -12.49 -24.28 -7.95
C LYS A 332 -13.36 -24.99 -6.90
N GLN A 333 -13.34 -24.56 -5.64
CA GLN A 333 -14.16 -25.10 -4.55
C GLN A 333 -14.83 -23.96 -3.77
N PRO A 334 -16.02 -24.18 -3.18
CA PRO A 334 -16.61 -23.23 -2.25
C PRO A 334 -15.99 -23.40 -0.86
N GLY A 335 -16.25 -22.43 0.02
CA GLY A 335 -15.82 -22.46 1.41
C GLY A 335 -15.02 -21.21 1.81
N VAL A 336 -14.38 -21.27 2.97
CA VAL A 336 -13.52 -20.20 3.46
C VAL A 336 -12.08 -20.50 3.05
N TYR A 337 -11.50 -19.60 2.28
CA TYR A 337 -10.09 -19.55 1.97
C TYR A 337 -9.41 -18.55 2.89
N VAL A 338 -8.13 -18.78 3.20
CA VAL A 338 -7.32 -17.82 3.96
C VAL A 338 -6.19 -17.34 3.07
N TYR A 339 -6.19 -16.04 2.78
CA TYR A 339 -5.05 -15.38 2.15
C TYR A 339 -4.15 -14.80 3.24
N LEU A 340 -2.86 -15.11 3.26
CA LEU A 340 -1.97 -14.72 4.36
C LEU A 340 -0.51 -14.53 3.93
N ASN A 341 0.29 -13.93 4.80
CA ASN A 341 1.76 -14.02 4.76
C ASN A 341 2.20 -15.35 5.41
N HIS A 342 2.83 -16.23 4.65
CA HIS A 342 3.12 -17.61 5.04
C HIS A 342 4.30 -17.78 6.01
N ASN A 343 4.85 -16.68 6.55
CA ASN A 343 5.35 -16.78 7.92
C ASN A 343 4.15 -16.86 8.87
N LEU A 344 3.75 -18.07 9.24
CA LEU A 344 2.52 -18.31 9.99
C LEU A 344 2.50 -17.63 11.38
N ILE A 345 3.66 -17.27 11.93
CA ILE A 345 3.75 -16.44 13.14
C ILE A 345 3.28 -15.01 12.82
N GLU A 346 3.73 -14.46 11.69
CA GLU A 346 3.31 -13.13 11.20
C GLU A 346 1.80 -13.12 10.88
N ALA A 347 1.29 -14.15 10.20
CA ALA A 347 -0.13 -14.27 9.89
C ALA A 347 -1.00 -14.35 11.16
N ILE A 348 -0.76 -15.35 12.01
CA ILE A 348 -1.66 -15.68 13.12
C ILE A 348 -1.45 -14.76 14.32
N ASN A 349 -0.20 -14.48 14.69
CA ASN A 349 0.07 -13.71 15.91
C ASN A 349 0.13 -12.21 15.64
N LEU A 350 0.64 -11.80 14.47
CA LEU A 350 0.84 -10.37 14.13
C LEU A 350 -0.27 -9.77 13.25
N GLY A 351 -1.10 -10.60 12.60
CA GLY A 351 -2.35 -10.18 11.94
C GLY A 351 -2.38 -10.24 10.41
N ALA A 352 -1.37 -10.84 9.76
CA ALA A 352 -1.18 -10.76 8.31
C ALA A 352 -2.04 -11.79 7.56
N MET A 353 -3.36 -11.67 7.69
CA MET A 353 -4.32 -12.57 7.06
C MET A 353 -5.65 -11.90 6.68
N ALA A 354 -6.29 -12.45 5.65
CA ALA A 354 -7.62 -12.15 5.18
C ALA A 354 -8.38 -13.45 4.91
N GLU A 355 -9.70 -13.40 5.00
CA GLU A 355 -10.58 -14.49 4.57
C GLU A 355 -11.21 -14.16 3.23
N ILE A 356 -11.37 -15.17 2.38
CA ILE A 356 -12.17 -15.09 1.16
C ILE A 356 -13.27 -16.15 1.25
N LYS A 357 -14.53 -15.71 1.37
CA LYS A 357 -15.71 -16.57 1.38
C LYS A 357 -16.16 -16.83 -0.05
N VAL A 358 -16.10 -18.09 -0.47
CA VAL A 358 -16.39 -18.51 -1.83
C VAL A 358 -17.70 -19.29 -1.86
N ASP A 359 -18.69 -18.75 -2.56
CA ASP A 359 -19.97 -19.45 -2.76
C ASP A 359 -19.89 -20.43 -3.94
N GLY A 360 -20.66 -21.52 -3.87
CA GLY A 360 -20.72 -22.49 -4.96
C GLY A 360 -21.12 -23.89 -4.51
N VAL A 361 -20.82 -24.88 -5.37
CA VAL A 361 -21.09 -26.30 -5.12
C VAL A 361 -19.78 -27.03 -4.94
N TRP A 362 -19.68 -27.82 -3.87
CA TRP A 362 -18.51 -28.64 -3.60
C TRP A 362 -18.37 -29.75 -4.65
N ASP A 363 -17.17 -29.93 -5.17
CA ASP A 363 -16.86 -30.92 -6.21
C ASP A 363 -15.87 -31.97 -5.70
N ASN A 364 -16.37 -33.17 -5.39
CA ASN A 364 -15.56 -34.28 -4.89
C ASN A 364 -14.47 -34.74 -5.87
N LYS A 365 -14.51 -34.32 -7.15
CA LYS A 365 -13.42 -34.63 -8.09
C LYS A 365 -12.09 -34.02 -7.66
N TYR A 366 -12.11 -32.89 -6.93
CA TYR A 366 -10.90 -32.24 -6.43
C TYR A 366 -10.50 -32.75 -5.05
N MET A 367 -11.47 -32.94 -4.15
CA MET A 367 -11.19 -33.35 -2.78
C MET A 367 -12.43 -33.99 -2.15
N GLU A 368 -12.25 -35.15 -1.50
CA GLU A 368 -13.29 -35.85 -0.76
C GLU A 368 -12.69 -36.46 0.52
N GLN A 369 -13.43 -36.40 1.63
CA GLN A 369 -13.10 -37.16 2.83
C GLN A 369 -13.62 -38.61 2.67
N ILE A 370 -12.73 -39.54 2.35
CA ILE A 370 -13.09 -40.96 2.15
C ILE A 370 -13.47 -41.64 3.48
N THR A 371 -12.78 -41.30 4.56
CA THR A 371 -13.06 -41.80 5.91
C THR A 371 -12.96 -40.66 6.89
N GLY A 372 -13.97 -40.52 7.76
CA GLY A 372 -13.93 -39.55 8.85
C GLY A 372 -12.85 -39.87 9.89
N ALA A 373 -12.46 -38.86 10.67
CA ALA A 373 -11.59 -39.06 11.82
C ALA A 373 -12.25 -40.05 12.79
N HIS A 374 -11.54 -41.12 13.13
CA HIS A 374 -12.03 -42.17 14.03
C HIS A 374 -10.89 -42.67 14.91
N VAL A 375 -11.25 -43.23 16.06
CA VAL A 375 -10.29 -43.91 16.93
C VAL A 375 -9.87 -45.19 16.24
N PHE A 376 -8.56 -45.35 16.04
CA PHE A 376 -8.01 -46.63 15.58
C PHE A 376 -7.85 -47.59 16.76
N GLU A 377 -7.96 -48.90 16.50
CA GLU A 377 -7.74 -49.92 17.52
C GLU A 377 -6.27 -49.94 17.97
N GLU A 378 -6.02 -49.93 19.27
CA GLU A 378 -4.66 -49.93 19.83
C GLU A 378 -3.89 -51.18 19.36
N GLY A 379 -2.68 -50.97 18.83
CA GLY A 379 -1.84 -52.04 18.29
C GLY A 379 -2.05 -52.35 16.80
N THR A 380 -2.97 -51.69 16.10
CA THR A 380 -3.20 -51.90 14.65
C THR A 380 -2.19 -51.17 13.73
N HIS A 381 -1.42 -50.24 14.28
CA HIS A 381 -0.46 -49.42 13.53
C HIS A 381 0.97 -49.69 14.00
N LYS A 382 1.93 -49.59 13.07
CA LYS A 382 3.36 -49.71 13.39
C LYS A 382 3.78 -48.63 14.39
N LYS A 383 4.71 -48.95 15.29
CA LYS A 383 5.32 -47.93 16.16
C LYS A 383 6.23 -47.02 15.34
N TRP A 384 6.41 -45.78 15.79
CA TRP A 384 7.26 -44.81 15.10
C TRP A 384 8.68 -45.34 14.85
N ASP A 385 9.30 -45.98 15.84
CA ASP A 385 10.65 -46.53 15.69
C ASP A 385 10.71 -47.62 14.60
N ASP A 386 9.65 -48.41 14.44
CA ASP A 386 9.55 -49.43 13.38
C ASP A 386 9.30 -48.81 11.99
N ILE A 387 8.69 -47.62 11.93
CA ILE A 387 8.48 -46.84 10.71
C ILE A 387 9.80 -46.15 10.30
N ALA A 388 10.44 -45.45 11.25
CA ALA A 388 11.67 -44.69 11.02
C ALA A 388 12.87 -45.59 10.67
N ALA A 389 12.84 -46.86 11.06
CA ALA A 389 13.87 -47.84 10.74
C ALA A 389 13.74 -48.43 9.30
N GLN A 390 12.63 -48.19 8.58
CA GLN A 390 12.48 -48.63 7.19
C GLN A 390 13.28 -47.69 6.27
N LYS A 391 14.47 -48.14 5.85
CA LYS A 391 15.28 -47.49 4.80
C LYS A 391 14.80 -47.86 3.41
#